data_AF-A0A955N6M6-F1
#
_entry.id   AF-A0A955N6M6-F1
#
_cell.length_a   1.000
_cell.length_b   1.000
_cell.length_c   1.000
_cell.angle_alpha   90.00
_cell.angle_beta   90.00
_cell.angle_gamma   90.00
#
_symmetry.space_group_name_H-M   'P 1'
#
loop_
_entity.id
_entity.type
_entity.pdbx_description
1 polymer ?
#
loop_
_entity_poly.entity_id
_entity_poly.type
_entity_poly.pdbx_seq_one_letter_code
_entity_poly.pdbx_strand_id
1 'polypeptide(L)'
;MSKFPTTILGILGITVWLTVMNADLAHTKETELLSVGIRGGLNSNTLGIPPTEKEDFQQYDVFAVVGTPWSWDFPSGWEIRFRLNVAAGALRAAGEAGFIGEVSPGLAFTKPNWNLTFDIGGGGAYLSREKYGSQDIGGPVQIVGHAGITYHL
;
A
#
# COMPACT_ATOMS: atom_id res chain seq x y z
N MET A 1 19.63 -15.69 31.12
CA MET A 1 18.21 -15.24 31.07
C MET A 1 18.19 -13.79 30.63
N SER A 2 17.83 -13.53 29.36
CA SER A 2 17.71 -12.16 28.84
C SER A 2 16.45 -11.50 29.41
N LYS A 3 16.60 -10.30 29.98
CA LYS A 3 15.48 -9.49 30.45
C LYS A 3 14.82 -8.86 29.22
N PHE A 4 13.61 -9.29 28.88
CA PHE A 4 12.80 -8.61 27.88
C PHE A 4 12.57 -7.15 28.33
N PRO A 5 12.74 -6.14 27.46
CA PRO A 5 12.56 -4.75 27.84
C PRO A 5 11.09 -4.48 28.13
N THR A 6 10.80 -3.91 29.30
CA THR A 6 9.45 -3.65 29.84
C THR A 6 8.57 -2.84 28.87
N THR A 7 9.19 -2.03 27.99
CA THR A 7 8.52 -1.27 26.92
C THR A 7 7.85 -2.16 25.87
N ILE A 8 8.48 -3.28 25.48
CA ILE A 8 7.90 -4.22 24.51
C ILE A 8 6.70 -4.94 25.13
N LEU A 9 6.79 -5.30 26.41
CA LEU A 9 5.68 -5.91 27.14
C LEU A 9 4.49 -4.95 27.29
N GLY A 10 4.76 -3.66 27.51
CA GLY A 10 3.75 -2.60 27.57
C GLY A 10 3.02 -2.38 26.24
N ILE A 11 3.77 -2.32 25.13
CA ILE A 11 3.20 -2.19 23.79
C ILE A 11 2.36 -3.43 23.43
N LEU A 12 2.89 -4.62 23.66
CA LEU A 12 2.14 -5.87 23.40
C LEU A 12 0.86 -5.93 24.24
N GLY A 13 0.94 -5.52 25.51
CA GLY A 13 -0.21 -5.45 26.41
C GLY A 13 -1.28 -4.48 25.93
N ILE A 14 -0.91 -3.29 25.45
CA ILE A 14 -1.84 -2.31 24.88
C ILE A 14 -2.47 -2.83 23.57
N THR A 15 -1.69 -3.48 22.70
CA THR A 15 -2.20 -4.06 21.45
C THR A 15 -3.18 -5.21 21.70
N VAL A 16 -2.87 -6.10 22.66
CA VAL A 16 -3.78 -7.18 23.08
C VAL A 16 -5.03 -6.59 23.76
N TRP A 17 -4.89 -5.54 24.56
CA TRP A 17 -6.01 -4.88 25.23
C TRP A 17 -6.95 -4.17 24.24
N LEU A 18 -6.40 -3.46 23.24
CA LEU A 18 -7.16 -2.83 22.16
C LEU A 18 -7.89 -3.85 21.27
N THR A 19 -7.32 -5.03 21.05
CA THR A 19 -7.92 -6.06 20.20
C THR A 19 -8.98 -6.89 20.93
N VAL A 20 -8.81 -7.18 22.22
CA VAL A 20 -9.75 -8.00 23.00
C VAL A 20 -10.97 -7.19 23.48
N MET A 21 -10.81 -5.90 23.79
CA MET A 21 -11.90 -5.05 24.29
C MET A 21 -12.77 -4.41 23.19
N ASN A 22 -12.36 -4.51 21.91
CA ASN A 22 -13.09 -3.93 20.77
C ASN A 22 -13.54 -4.99 19.76
N ALA A 23 -13.72 -6.24 20.20
CA ALA A 23 -14.23 -7.31 19.34
C ALA A 23 -15.61 -6.96 18.74
N ASP A 24 -16.42 -6.17 19.45
CA ASP A 24 -17.73 -5.69 18.98
C ASP A 24 -17.65 -4.67 17.84
N LEU A 25 -16.48 -4.06 17.59
CA LEU A 25 -16.28 -3.17 16.42
C LEU A 25 -15.91 -3.97 15.16
N ALA A 26 -15.46 -5.22 15.33
CA ALA A 26 -15.05 -6.06 14.21
C ALA A 26 -16.27 -6.75 13.61
N HIS A 27 -16.59 -6.42 12.36
CA HIS A 27 -17.64 -7.08 11.60
C HIS A 27 -17.09 -7.60 10.29
N THR A 28 -17.66 -8.71 9.81
CA THR A 28 -17.29 -9.27 8.52
C THR A 28 -18.05 -8.52 7.44
N LYS A 29 -17.33 -7.74 6.61
CA LYS A 29 -17.88 -7.28 5.34
C LYS A 29 -17.70 -8.36 4.29
N GLU A 30 -18.44 -8.26 3.19
CA GLU A 30 -18.15 -9.13 2.04
C GLU A 30 -16.81 -8.75 1.42
N THR A 31 -16.12 -9.72 0.83
CA THR A 31 -14.99 -9.41 -0.04
C THR A 31 -15.52 -8.88 -1.36
N GLU A 32 -15.12 -7.67 -1.72
CA GLU A 32 -15.67 -6.98 -2.88
C GLU A 32 -14.58 -6.23 -3.65
N LEU A 33 -14.80 -6.06 -4.96
CA LEU A 33 -13.99 -5.19 -5.79
C LEU A 33 -14.44 -3.74 -5.54
N LEU A 34 -13.60 -2.96 -4.87
CA LEU A 34 -13.92 -1.57 -4.51
C LEU A 34 -13.63 -0.59 -5.64
N SER A 35 -12.60 -0.86 -6.44
CA SER A 35 -12.19 0.02 -7.52
C SER A 35 -11.40 -0.74 -8.57
N VAL A 36 -11.53 -0.30 -9.82
CA VAL A 36 -10.65 -0.66 -10.93
C VAL A 36 -10.37 0.61 -11.73
N GLY A 37 -9.14 0.79 -12.17
CA GLY A 37 -8.77 2.00 -12.90
C GLY A 37 -7.39 1.92 -13.52
N ILE A 38 -6.96 3.06 -14.05
CA ILE A 38 -5.61 3.27 -14.55
C ILE A 38 -4.92 4.34 -13.72
N ARG A 39 -3.61 4.22 -13.54
CA ARG A 39 -2.78 5.23 -12.87
C ARG A 39 -1.47 5.44 -13.59
N GLY A 40 -0.93 6.65 -13.48
CA GLY A 40 0.38 7.04 -13.97
C GLY A 40 1.24 7.57 -12.83
N GLY A 41 2.52 7.21 -12.83
CA GLY A 41 3.51 7.67 -11.86
C GLY A 41 4.78 8.13 -12.56
N LEU A 42 5.49 9.06 -11.94
CA LEU A 42 6.78 9.56 -12.40
C LEU A 42 7.73 9.72 -11.22
N ASN A 43 8.97 9.34 -11.45
CA ASN A 43 10.11 9.65 -10.59
C ASN A 43 11.10 10.45 -11.43
N SER A 44 11.72 11.46 -10.81
CA SER A 44 12.79 12.19 -11.47
C SER A 44 14.02 12.29 -10.59
N ASN A 45 15.16 11.94 -11.19
CA ASN A 45 16.48 12.14 -10.60
C ASN A 45 16.75 13.63 -10.37
N THR A 46 16.30 14.51 -11.28
CA THR A 46 16.43 15.96 -11.13
C THR A 46 15.68 16.50 -9.90
N LEU A 47 14.56 15.86 -9.54
CA LEU A 47 13.77 16.24 -8.36
C LEU A 47 14.25 15.52 -7.09
N GLY A 48 15.11 14.51 -7.20
CA GLY A 48 15.70 13.79 -6.06
C GLY A 48 14.70 12.97 -5.24
N ILE A 49 13.62 12.47 -5.85
CA ILE A 49 12.56 11.72 -5.16
C ILE A 49 12.31 10.39 -5.86
N PRO A 50 12.88 9.25 -5.40
CA PRO A 50 13.88 9.09 -4.34
C PRO A 50 15.28 9.60 -4.76
N PRO A 51 16.15 9.99 -3.80
CA PRO A 51 17.42 10.68 -4.06
C PRO A 51 18.53 9.81 -4.68
N THR A 52 18.23 8.55 -4.98
CA THR A 52 19.21 7.53 -5.39
C THR A 52 19.00 6.98 -6.79
N GLU A 53 17.91 7.35 -7.47
CA GLU A 53 17.63 6.88 -8.83
C GLU A 53 18.53 7.60 -9.83
N LYS A 54 19.17 6.84 -10.72
CA LYS A 54 20.08 7.38 -11.74
C LYS A 54 19.36 7.77 -13.02
N GLU A 55 18.13 7.29 -13.21
CA GLU A 55 17.29 7.52 -14.39
C GLU A 55 15.93 8.08 -13.98
N ASP A 56 15.26 8.78 -14.89
CA ASP A 56 13.87 9.19 -14.71
C ASP A 56 12.94 8.03 -15.08
N PHE A 57 12.05 7.67 -14.16
CA PHE A 57 11.09 6.58 -14.35
C PHE A 57 9.67 7.09 -14.63
N GLN A 58 8.96 6.35 -15.47
CA GLN A 58 7.53 6.49 -15.69
C GLN A 58 6.86 5.13 -15.52
N GLN A 59 5.75 5.10 -14.79
CA GLN A 59 4.97 3.89 -14.57
C GLN A 59 3.53 4.11 -15.02
N TYR A 60 2.96 3.12 -15.69
CA TYR A 60 1.56 3.12 -16.12
C TYR A 60 0.95 1.77 -15.76
N ASP A 61 -0.09 1.78 -14.91
CA ASP A 61 -0.73 0.55 -14.44
C ASP A 61 -2.23 0.56 -14.72
N VAL A 62 -2.77 -0.65 -14.92
CA VAL A 62 -4.14 -0.97 -14.53
C VAL A 62 -4.08 -1.45 -13.09
N PHE A 63 -4.93 -0.90 -12.22
CA PHE A 63 -4.99 -1.27 -10.81
C PHE A 63 -6.39 -1.72 -10.41
N ALA A 64 -6.44 -2.52 -9.35
CA ALA A 64 -7.67 -2.86 -8.65
C ALA A 64 -7.46 -2.79 -7.14
N VAL A 65 -8.51 -2.42 -6.42
CA VAL A 65 -8.55 -2.38 -4.96
C VAL A 65 -9.62 -3.35 -4.50
N VAL A 66 -9.23 -4.34 -3.70
CA VAL A 66 -10.15 -5.35 -3.16
C VAL A 66 -10.33 -5.09 -1.68
N GLY A 67 -11.58 -4.89 -1.27
CA GLY A 67 -11.97 -4.79 0.13
C GLY A 67 -12.06 -6.18 0.72
N THR A 68 -11.38 -6.43 1.83
CA THR A 68 -11.42 -7.73 2.53
C THR A 68 -12.53 -7.72 3.58
N PRO A 69 -12.82 -8.86 4.25
CA PRO A 69 -13.89 -8.90 5.24
C PRO A 69 -13.53 -8.23 6.56
N TRP A 70 -12.26 -7.91 6.81
CA TRP A 70 -11.82 -7.36 8.09
C TRP A 70 -11.97 -5.84 8.11
N SER A 71 -13.01 -5.37 8.80
CA SER A 71 -13.29 -3.95 9.01
C SER A 71 -13.72 -3.63 10.44
N TRP A 72 -13.48 -2.38 10.84
CA TRP A 72 -13.88 -1.80 12.11
C TRP A 72 -14.59 -0.47 11.88
N ASP A 73 -15.82 -0.37 12.35
CA ASP A 73 -16.61 0.86 12.30
C ASP A 73 -16.55 1.56 13.66
N PHE A 74 -16.26 2.86 13.67
CA PHE A 74 -16.14 3.64 14.89
C PHE A 74 -17.33 4.60 15.05
N PRO A 75 -17.80 4.87 16.29
CA PRO A 75 -18.87 5.84 16.54
C PRO A 75 -18.59 7.25 16.03
N SER A 76 -17.32 7.60 15.84
CA SER A 76 -16.89 8.84 15.20
C SER A 76 -17.26 8.92 13.71
N GLY A 77 -17.75 7.83 13.10
CA GLY A 77 -18.06 7.71 11.68
C GLY A 77 -16.86 7.37 10.81
N TRP A 78 -15.73 6.98 11.40
CA TRP A 78 -14.59 6.42 10.67
C TRP A 78 -14.78 4.91 10.48
N GLU A 79 -14.39 4.41 9.33
CA GLU A 79 -14.21 2.99 9.04
C GLU A 79 -12.73 2.73 8.85
N ILE A 80 -12.21 1.68 9.46
CA ILE A 80 -10.91 1.10 9.12
C ILE A 80 -11.17 -0.23 8.43
N ARG A 81 -10.57 -0.48 7.27
CA ARG A 81 -10.73 -1.74 6.54
C ARG A 81 -9.41 -2.22 5.98
N PHE A 82 -9.14 -3.52 6.14
CA PHE A 82 -8.03 -4.16 5.45
C PHE A 82 -8.36 -4.31 3.96
N ARG A 83 -7.42 -3.91 3.11
CA ARG A 83 -7.56 -3.95 1.65
C ARG A 83 -6.37 -4.62 1.00
N LEU A 84 -6.59 -5.12 -0.21
CA LEU A 84 -5.55 -5.60 -1.09
C LEU A 84 -5.51 -4.71 -2.33
N ASN A 85 -4.39 -4.02 -2.52
CA ASN A 85 -4.09 -3.28 -3.74
C ASN A 85 -3.33 -4.20 -4.69
N VAL A 86 -3.78 -4.29 -5.95
CA VAL A 86 -3.08 -5.02 -7.01
C VAL A 86 -2.93 -4.13 -8.23
N ALA A 87 -1.79 -4.24 -8.92
CA ALA A 87 -1.53 -3.50 -10.14
C ALA A 87 -0.73 -4.32 -11.13
N ALA A 88 -0.93 -4.06 -12.42
CA ALA A 88 -0.13 -4.62 -13.50
C ALA A 88 0.06 -3.56 -14.59
N GLY A 89 1.29 -3.41 -15.07
CA GLY A 89 1.64 -2.26 -15.86
C GLY A 89 3.00 -2.33 -16.54
N ALA A 90 3.43 -1.17 -17.00
CA ALA A 90 4.73 -0.97 -17.63
C ALA A 90 5.54 0.07 -16.85
N LEU A 91 6.77 -0.29 -16.51
CA LEU A 91 7.79 0.60 -15.98
C LEU A 91 8.75 0.98 -17.11
N ARG A 92 9.01 2.27 -17.28
CA ARG A 92 9.84 2.82 -18.36
C ARG A 92 10.89 3.76 -17.82
N ALA A 93 12.12 3.62 -18.31
CA ALA A 93 13.24 4.53 -18.04
C ALA A 93 14.31 4.33 -19.12
N ALA A 94 15.10 5.38 -19.38
CA ALA A 94 16.22 5.34 -20.34
C ALA A 94 15.85 4.80 -21.74
N GLY A 95 14.62 5.01 -22.21
CA GLY A 95 14.13 4.50 -23.50
C GLY A 95 13.78 3.00 -23.51
N GLU A 96 13.90 2.33 -22.36
CA GLU A 96 13.54 0.92 -22.16
C GLU A 96 12.19 0.79 -21.45
N ALA A 97 11.55 -0.37 -21.62
CA ALA A 97 10.30 -0.72 -20.96
C ALA A 97 10.36 -2.16 -20.41
N GLY A 98 9.81 -2.35 -19.22
CA GLY A 98 9.62 -3.65 -18.59
C GLY A 98 8.21 -3.77 -18.01
N PHE A 99 7.76 -5.01 -17.81
CA PHE A 99 6.54 -5.29 -17.08
C PHE A 99 6.78 -5.10 -15.58
N ILE A 100 5.79 -4.52 -14.90
CA ILE A 100 5.70 -4.47 -13.45
C ILE A 100 4.36 -5.02 -13.00
N GLY A 101 4.37 -5.88 -11.98
CA GLY A 101 3.19 -6.32 -11.26
C GLY A 101 3.35 -6.04 -9.77
N GLU A 102 2.31 -5.54 -9.11
CA GLU A 102 2.33 -5.19 -7.69
C GLU A 102 1.19 -5.90 -6.95
N VAL A 103 1.48 -6.37 -5.74
CA VAL A 103 0.48 -6.78 -4.76
C VAL A 103 0.86 -6.22 -3.40
N SER A 104 -0.02 -5.43 -2.82
CA SER A 104 0.24 -4.76 -1.54
C SER A 104 -0.99 -4.78 -0.63
N PRO A 105 -0.97 -5.55 0.47
CA PRO A 105 -1.96 -5.39 1.54
C PRO A 105 -1.79 -4.03 2.23
N GLY A 106 -2.89 -3.52 2.76
CA GLY A 106 -2.91 -2.23 3.43
C GLY A 106 -4.13 -2.02 4.33
N LEU A 107 -4.11 -0.90 5.05
CA LEU A 107 -5.22 -0.40 5.83
C LEU A 107 -5.75 0.87 5.17
N ALA A 108 -7.06 0.90 4.99
CA ALA A 108 -7.79 2.08 4.55
C ALA A 108 -8.58 2.68 5.72
N PHE A 109 -8.49 3.99 5.87
CA PHE A 109 -9.23 4.80 6.82
C PHE A 109 -10.22 5.64 6.03
N THR A 110 -11.50 5.26 6.06
CA THR A 110 -12.57 5.90 5.29
C THR A 110 -13.45 6.75 6.21
N LYS A 111 -13.76 7.96 5.76
CA LYS A 111 -14.74 8.85 6.40
C LYS A 111 -15.87 9.13 5.40
N PRO A 112 -16.97 8.36 5.43
CA PRO A 112 -18.03 8.47 4.43
C PRO A 112 -18.60 9.89 4.31
N ASN A 113 -18.86 10.56 5.44
CA ASN A 113 -19.41 11.94 5.43
C ASN A 113 -18.46 12.99 4.81
N TRP A 114 -17.18 12.68 4.64
CA TRP A 114 -16.20 13.55 3.98
C TRP A 114 -15.89 13.10 2.55
N ASN A 115 -16.51 12.01 2.09
CA ASN A 115 -16.18 11.35 0.83
C ASN A 115 -14.69 11.09 0.68
N LEU A 116 -14.00 10.74 1.76
CA LEU A 116 -12.54 10.65 1.77
C LEU A 116 -12.05 9.29 2.29
N THR A 117 -10.95 8.81 1.74
CA THR A 117 -10.22 7.65 2.24
C THR A 117 -8.73 7.91 2.23
N PHE A 118 -8.06 7.57 3.32
CA PHE A 118 -6.61 7.47 3.40
C PHE A 118 -6.22 6.00 3.35
N ASP A 119 -5.20 5.65 2.56
CA ASP A 119 -4.74 4.27 2.39
C ASP A 119 -3.24 4.20 2.66
N ILE A 120 -2.80 3.16 3.35
CA ILE A 120 -1.38 2.91 3.61
C ILE A 120 -1.12 1.42 3.67
N GLY A 121 0.00 0.99 3.11
CA GLY A 121 0.35 -0.41 3.06
C GLY A 121 1.71 -0.67 2.47
N GLY A 122 1.98 -1.96 2.26
CA GLY A 122 3.22 -2.41 1.66
C GLY A 122 3.14 -3.86 1.25
N GLY A 123 4.00 -4.25 0.31
CA GLY A 123 3.96 -5.58 -0.26
C GLY A 123 5.12 -5.81 -1.23
N GLY A 124 4.83 -6.54 -2.29
CA GLY A 124 5.82 -6.95 -3.28
C GLY A 124 5.49 -6.42 -4.67
N ALA A 125 6.54 -6.08 -5.40
CA ALA A 125 6.48 -5.90 -6.84
C ALA A 125 7.37 -6.93 -7.55
N TYR A 126 6.91 -7.39 -8.71
CA TYR A 126 7.68 -8.18 -9.66
C TYR A 126 8.02 -7.33 -10.88
N LEU A 127 9.26 -7.41 -11.34
CA LEU A 127 9.80 -6.70 -12.49
C LEU A 127 10.30 -7.73 -13.50
N SER A 128 9.89 -7.61 -14.76
CA SER A 128 10.47 -8.44 -15.85
C SER A 128 11.84 -7.94 -16.31
N ARG A 129 12.24 -6.75 -15.87
CA ARG A 129 13.51 -6.08 -16.20
C ARG A 129 14.00 -5.34 -14.97
N GLU A 130 15.26 -5.57 -14.66
CA GLU A 130 15.91 -5.09 -13.44
C GLU A 130 16.87 -3.94 -13.72
N LYS A 131 17.28 -3.77 -14.98
CA LYS A 131 18.23 -2.74 -15.41
C LYS A 131 17.60 -1.85 -16.46
N TYR A 132 17.69 -0.54 -16.26
CA TYR A 132 17.23 0.49 -17.16
C TYR A 132 18.35 1.52 -17.31
N GLY A 133 19.00 1.58 -18.46
CA GLY A 133 20.17 2.46 -18.64
C GLY A 133 21.24 2.19 -17.59
N SER A 134 21.57 3.22 -16.79
CA SER A 134 22.56 3.12 -15.70
C SER A 134 21.96 2.68 -14.36
N GLN A 135 20.63 2.60 -14.25
CA GLN A 135 19.93 2.15 -13.06
C GLN A 135 19.88 0.62 -13.00
N ASP A 136 20.28 0.07 -11.86
CA ASP A 136 20.18 -1.35 -11.53
C ASP A 136 19.34 -1.48 -10.27
N ILE A 137 18.12 -2.01 -10.42
CA ILE A 137 17.15 -2.21 -9.35
C ILE A 137 17.49 -3.48 -8.52
N GLY A 138 18.51 -4.23 -8.95
CA GLY A 138 19.17 -5.30 -8.18
C GLY A 138 18.54 -6.68 -8.31
N GLY A 139 17.23 -6.79 -8.52
CA GLY A 139 16.54 -8.07 -8.62
C GLY A 139 15.10 -7.98 -9.14
N PRO A 140 14.49 -9.11 -9.51
CA PRO A 140 13.17 -9.13 -10.15
C PRO A 140 12.03 -8.96 -9.14
N VAL A 141 12.31 -9.02 -7.84
CA VAL A 141 11.33 -8.86 -6.77
C VAL A 141 11.76 -7.73 -5.85
N GLN A 142 10.86 -6.79 -5.61
CA GLN A 142 11.08 -5.58 -4.81
C GLN A 142 10.06 -5.49 -3.68
N ILE A 143 10.45 -4.87 -2.57
CA ILE A 143 9.51 -4.46 -1.52
C ILE A 143 8.97 -3.09 -1.89
N VAL A 144 7.65 -2.94 -1.83
CA VAL A 144 6.96 -1.67 -2.10
C VAL A 144 6.22 -1.20 -0.86
N GLY A 145 6.18 0.11 -0.67
CA GLY A 145 5.30 0.78 0.27
C GLY A 145 4.44 1.78 -0.47
N HIS A 146 3.19 1.96 -0.04
CA HIS A 146 2.30 2.96 -0.60
C HIS A 146 1.60 3.74 0.51
N ALA A 147 1.27 4.98 0.19
CA ALA A 147 0.30 5.79 0.92
C ALA A 147 -0.52 6.58 -0.10
N GLY A 148 -1.81 6.77 0.15
CA GLY A 148 -2.73 7.37 -0.80
C GLY A 148 -3.88 8.11 -0.13
N ILE A 149 -4.48 9.01 -0.91
CA ILE A 149 -5.72 9.72 -0.57
C ILE A 149 -6.67 9.53 -1.74
N THR A 150 -7.91 9.13 -1.46
CA THR A 150 -8.98 8.94 -2.44
C THR A 150 -10.18 9.80 -2.06
N TYR A 151 -10.70 10.54 -3.02
CA TYR A 151 -11.97 11.25 -2.92
C TYR A 151 -13.05 10.47 -3.69
N HIS A 152 -14.21 10.28 -3.06
CA HIS A 152 -15.36 9.56 -3.62
C HIS A 152 -16.34 10.58 -4.24
N LEU A 153 -16.68 10.38 -5.52
CA LEU A 153 -17.60 11.26 -6.26
C LEU A 153 -19.06 10.85 -6.09
#